data_AF-A0A1Z4BK99-F1
#
_entry.id   AF-A0A1Z4BK99-F1
#
_cell.length_a   1.000
_cell.length_b   1.000
_cell.length_c   1.000
_cell.angle_alpha   90.00
_cell.angle_beta   90.00
_cell.angle_gamma   90.00
#
_symmetry.space_group_name_H-M   'P 1'
#
loop_
_entity.id
_entity.type
_entity.pdbx_description
1 polymer ?
#
loop_
_entity_poly.entity_id
_entity_poly.type
_entity_poly.pdbx_seq_one_letter_code
_entity_poly.pdbx_strand_id
1 'polypeptide(L)'
;MKIKRTFIILAAVIFQTSCSQPDKTTLEGIEGLNTLPNNYFFFELVNRFPLKSDLVKEKGQFMVCYLPQTTAEKEYWEDFLIKEKISPQFRYKGIDDSYYYTQEDLKKINTLLKNRVEQHLSDYKLIGRYTPAQYLEKIEGEEGTYASKYPSQVYYYIKKNDQWKFIKKVEVKDADTDESVSKKEFLEALY
;
A
#
# COMPACT_ATOMS: atom_id res chain seq x y z
N MET A 1 -10.16 75.28 1.42
CA MET A 1 -10.05 74.09 0.54
C MET A 1 -10.12 72.83 1.40
N LYS A 2 -11.16 72.00 1.25
CA LYS A 2 -11.32 70.72 1.97
C LYS A 2 -10.76 69.59 1.11
N ILE A 3 -9.71 68.91 1.58
CA ILE A 3 -9.20 67.68 0.94
C ILE A 3 -10.05 66.51 1.45
N LYS A 4 -10.87 65.93 0.56
CA LYS A 4 -11.57 64.67 0.82
C LYS A 4 -10.55 63.53 0.82
N ARG A 5 -10.40 62.83 1.95
CA ARG A 5 -9.65 61.57 2.02
C ARG A 5 -10.60 60.42 1.72
N THR A 6 -10.43 59.80 0.55
CA THR A 6 -11.10 58.55 0.17
C THR A 6 -10.38 57.40 0.86
N PHE A 7 -11.03 56.71 1.79
CA PHE A 7 -10.54 55.44 2.32
C PHE A 7 -10.93 54.32 1.35
N ILE A 8 -9.94 53.70 0.73
CA ILE A 8 -10.13 52.44 -0.01
C ILE A 8 -10.05 51.32 1.03
N ILE A 9 -11.19 50.70 1.32
CA ILE A 9 -11.25 49.46 2.11
C ILE A 9 -10.79 48.34 1.17
N LEU A 10 -9.55 47.89 1.35
CA LEU A 10 -9.03 46.70 0.69
C LEU A 10 -9.68 45.48 1.33
N ALA A 11 -10.75 44.96 0.72
CA ALA A 11 -11.37 43.71 1.14
C ALA A 11 -10.40 42.56 0.83
N ALA A 12 -9.73 42.05 1.85
CA ALA A 12 -8.97 40.82 1.76
C ALA A 12 -9.95 39.65 1.53
N VAL A 13 -10.04 39.18 0.30
CA VAL A 13 -10.73 37.94 -0.04
C VAL A 13 -9.86 36.80 0.49
N ILE A 14 -10.16 36.36 1.71
CA ILE A 14 -9.60 35.13 2.27
C ILE A 14 -10.27 33.98 1.51
N PHE A 15 -9.59 33.44 0.49
CA PHE A 15 -9.95 32.15 -0.08
C PHE A 15 -9.78 31.09 1.03
N GLN A 16 -10.90 30.71 1.65
CA GLN A 16 -10.95 29.50 2.46
C GLN A 16 -10.84 28.31 1.50
N THR A 17 -9.61 27.86 1.23
CA THR A 17 -9.43 26.50 0.71
C THR A 17 -9.95 25.57 1.81
N SER A 18 -11.10 24.95 1.58
CA SER A 18 -11.63 23.94 2.51
C SER A 18 -10.69 22.73 2.49
N CYS A 19 -9.65 22.78 3.33
CA CYS A 19 -8.93 21.58 3.70
C CYS A 19 -9.88 20.84 4.65
N SER A 20 -10.80 20.05 4.11
CA SER A 20 -11.58 19.11 4.92
C SER A 20 -10.56 18.25 5.65
N GLN A 21 -10.58 18.28 6.99
CA GLN A 21 -9.69 17.42 7.75
C GLN A 21 -9.97 15.96 7.37
N PRO A 22 -8.93 15.13 7.21
CA PRO A 22 -9.12 13.71 6.91
C PRO A 22 -10.01 13.07 7.97
N ASP A 23 -10.90 12.17 7.56
CA ASP A 23 -11.72 11.43 8.52
C ASP A 23 -10.85 10.53 9.43
N LYS A 24 -11.44 10.07 10.54
CA LYS A 24 -10.73 9.28 11.55
C LYS A 24 -10.04 8.05 10.95
N THR A 25 -10.72 7.31 10.07
CA THR A 25 -10.18 6.10 9.43
C THR A 25 -9.00 6.43 8.51
N THR A 26 -9.05 7.57 7.84
CA THR A 26 -7.95 8.07 7.01
C THR A 26 -6.72 8.37 7.87
N LEU A 27 -6.90 8.99 9.04
CA LEU A 27 -5.82 9.25 9.99
C LEU A 27 -5.23 7.97 10.57
N GLU A 28 -6.06 7.00 10.94
CA GLU A 28 -5.63 5.67 11.40
C GLU A 28 -4.76 4.96 10.34
N GLY A 29 -5.15 5.07 9.07
CA GLY A 29 -4.35 4.57 7.94
C GLY A 29 -2.96 5.21 7.88
N ILE A 30 -2.88 6.55 7.95
CA ILE A 30 -1.61 7.28 7.94
C ILE A 30 -0.73 6.90 9.13
N GLU A 31 -1.29 6.86 10.34
CA GLU A 31 -0.57 6.48 11.55
C GLU A 31 0.00 5.07 11.43
N GLY A 32 -0.84 4.10 11.05
CA GLY A 32 -0.39 2.72 10.92
C GLY A 32 0.70 2.55 9.86
N LEU A 33 0.58 3.22 8.71
CA LEU A 33 1.62 3.23 7.68
C LEU A 33 2.93 3.90 8.11
N ASN A 34 2.91 4.80 9.09
CA ASN A 34 4.12 5.37 9.68
C ASN A 34 4.75 4.44 10.73
N THR A 35 3.93 3.68 11.46
CA THR A 35 4.39 2.87 12.59
C THR A 35 4.58 1.39 12.28
N LEU A 36 4.30 0.95 11.04
CA LEU A 36 4.37 -0.44 10.53
C LEU A 36 5.45 -1.28 11.23
N PRO A 37 5.09 -2.01 12.31
CA PRO A 37 6.06 -2.55 13.26
C PRO A 37 6.77 -3.81 12.75
N ASN A 38 6.11 -4.63 11.92
CA ASN A 38 6.74 -5.82 11.36
C ASN A 38 7.48 -5.55 10.06
N ASN A 39 8.78 -5.87 10.04
CA ASN A 39 9.67 -5.80 8.87
C ASN A 39 9.53 -7.01 7.94
N TYR A 40 8.32 -7.55 7.78
CA TYR A 40 8.12 -8.69 6.91
C TYR A 40 7.76 -8.23 5.50
N PHE A 41 8.70 -8.46 4.61
CA PHE A 41 8.58 -8.23 3.18
C PHE A 41 8.13 -9.52 2.49
N PHE A 42 7.25 -9.35 1.52
CA PHE A 42 6.77 -10.40 0.63
C PHE A 42 7.03 -9.96 -0.81
N PHE A 43 7.20 -10.94 -1.69
CA PHE A 43 7.31 -10.68 -3.12
C PHE A 43 5.96 -10.98 -3.76
N GLU A 44 5.33 -9.97 -4.36
CA GLU A 44 4.08 -10.14 -5.11
C GLU A 44 4.38 -10.89 -6.40
N LEU A 45 3.85 -12.11 -6.54
CA LEU A 45 4.25 -12.98 -7.64
C LEU A 45 3.71 -12.54 -8.99
N VAL A 46 2.50 -12.01 -9.03
CA VAL A 46 1.82 -11.74 -10.31
C VAL A 46 2.38 -10.47 -10.94
N ASN A 47 2.47 -9.42 -10.14
CA ASN A 47 2.86 -8.08 -10.54
C ASN A 47 4.35 -7.79 -10.35
N ARG A 48 5.09 -8.71 -9.74
CA ARG A 48 6.56 -8.68 -9.58
C ARG A 48 7.04 -7.40 -8.88
N PHE A 49 6.62 -7.21 -7.64
CA PHE A 49 7.15 -6.12 -6.81
C PHE A 49 7.24 -6.50 -5.32
N PRO A 50 8.13 -5.85 -4.55
CA PRO A 50 8.15 -6.02 -3.10
C PRO A 50 6.95 -5.35 -2.45
N LEU A 51 6.43 -5.99 -1.40
CA LEU A 51 5.47 -5.40 -0.50
C LEU A 51 5.85 -5.65 0.95
N LYS A 52 5.55 -4.71 1.82
CA LYS A 52 5.64 -4.86 3.27
C LYS A 52 4.22 -4.85 3.81
N SER A 53 3.85 -5.80 4.65
CA SER A 53 2.51 -5.85 5.22
C SER A 53 2.55 -6.14 6.71
N ASP A 54 1.58 -5.61 7.44
CA ASP A 54 1.35 -5.94 8.84
C ASP A 54 -0.14 -5.93 9.16
N LEU A 55 -0.50 -6.65 10.21
CA LEU A 55 -1.86 -6.73 10.73
C LEU A 55 -1.86 -6.37 12.21
N VAL A 56 -2.54 -5.28 12.54
CA VAL A 56 -2.78 -4.88 13.92
C VAL A 56 -4.22 -5.20 14.25
N LYS A 57 -4.45 -6.23 15.08
CA LYS A 57 -5.77 -6.84 15.36
C LYS A 57 -6.93 -5.85 15.50
N GLU A 58 -6.72 -4.75 16.22
CA GLU A 58 -7.78 -3.76 16.51
C GLU A 58 -7.84 -2.62 15.49
N LYS A 59 -6.80 -2.42 14.67
CA LYS A 59 -6.73 -1.32 13.71
C LYS A 59 -7.00 -1.77 12.28
N GLY A 60 -6.45 -2.90 11.87
CA GLY A 60 -6.61 -3.47 10.54
C GLY A 60 -5.29 -3.87 9.89
N GLN A 61 -5.36 -4.11 8.58
CA GLN A 61 -4.23 -4.51 7.76
C GLN A 61 -3.63 -3.30 7.07
N PHE A 62 -2.31 -3.18 7.13
CA PHE A 62 -1.53 -2.14 6.51
C PHE A 62 -0.55 -2.77 5.53
N MET A 63 -0.49 -2.25 4.32
CA MET A 63 0.43 -2.72 3.29
C MET A 63 1.10 -1.53 2.61
N VAL A 64 2.38 -1.68 2.29
CA VAL A 64 3.16 -0.75 1.46
C VAL A 64 3.67 -1.52 0.25
N CYS A 65 3.23 -1.12 -0.93
CA CYS A 65 3.73 -1.61 -2.21
C CYS A 65 4.89 -0.71 -2.66
N TYR A 66 6.02 -1.33 -3.00
CA TYR A 66 7.20 -0.65 -3.54
C TYR A 66 7.19 -0.82 -5.06
N LEU A 67 6.54 0.10 -5.76
CA LEU A 67 6.39 0.00 -7.21
C LEU A 67 7.65 0.55 -7.90
N PRO A 68 8.40 -0.27 -8.65
CA PRO A 68 9.63 0.17 -9.30
C PRO A 68 9.35 1.21 -10.40
N GLN A 69 10.03 2.35 -10.35
CA GLN A 69 9.85 3.43 -11.32
C GLN A 69 10.88 3.39 -12.44
N THR A 70 12.11 3.03 -12.11
CA THR A 70 13.22 2.96 -13.06
C THR A 70 13.17 1.67 -13.87
N THR A 71 13.68 1.70 -15.10
CA THR A 71 13.81 0.50 -15.93
C THR A 71 14.65 -0.57 -15.23
N ALA A 72 15.75 -0.17 -14.59
CA ALA A 72 16.65 -1.07 -13.88
C ALA A 72 15.94 -1.84 -12.74
N GLU A 73 15.14 -1.16 -11.90
CA GLU A 73 14.40 -1.86 -10.85
C GLU A 73 13.27 -2.72 -11.42
N LYS A 74 12.59 -2.28 -12.49
CA LYS A 74 11.57 -3.10 -13.16
C LYS A 74 12.17 -4.42 -13.65
N GLU A 75 13.27 -4.37 -14.39
CA GLU A 75 13.98 -5.56 -14.89
C GLU A 75 14.58 -6.42 -13.77
N TYR A 76 15.01 -5.81 -12.66
CA TYR A 76 15.46 -6.57 -11.50
C TYR A 76 14.34 -7.46 -10.95
N TRP A 77 13.15 -6.89 -10.73
CA TRP A 77 12.04 -7.61 -10.12
C TRP A 77 11.38 -8.65 -11.03
N GLU A 78 11.31 -8.41 -12.34
CA GLU A 78 10.80 -9.41 -13.30
C GLU A 78 11.55 -10.75 -13.19
N ASP A 79 12.87 -10.69 -13.04
CA ASP A 79 13.73 -11.88 -12.97
C ASP A 79 14.10 -12.30 -11.55
N PHE A 80 13.60 -11.61 -10.51
CA PHE A 80 14.08 -11.76 -9.13
C PHE A 80 14.18 -13.21 -8.67
N LEU A 81 13.11 -13.99 -8.88
CA LEU A 81 13.07 -15.40 -8.49
C LEU A 81 14.10 -16.26 -9.23
N ILE A 82 14.33 -15.97 -10.52
CA ILE A 82 15.29 -16.69 -11.35
C ILE A 82 16.72 -16.34 -10.90
N LYS A 83 17.02 -15.04 -10.76
CA LYS A 83 18.33 -14.53 -10.32
C LYS A 83 18.71 -15.10 -8.96
N GLU A 84 17.77 -15.13 -8.04
CA GLU A 84 17.98 -15.58 -6.67
C GLU A 84 17.81 -17.09 -6.48
N LYS A 85 17.45 -17.83 -7.55
CA LYS A 85 17.22 -19.28 -7.53
C LYS A 85 16.17 -19.69 -6.50
N ILE A 86 15.04 -18.98 -6.48
CA ILE A 86 13.92 -19.19 -5.58
C ILE A 86 12.76 -19.73 -6.42
N SER A 87 12.32 -20.95 -6.11
CA SER A 87 11.23 -21.61 -6.84
C SER A 87 10.00 -21.74 -5.94
N PRO A 88 8.90 -21.03 -6.22
CA PRO A 88 7.66 -21.23 -5.48
C PRO A 88 7.17 -22.68 -5.65
N GLN A 89 6.69 -23.27 -4.57
CA GLN A 89 6.12 -24.61 -4.55
C GLN A 89 4.62 -24.48 -4.78
N PHE A 90 4.08 -25.14 -5.81
CA PHE A 90 2.65 -25.11 -6.08
C PHE A 90 1.93 -26.14 -5.19
N ARG A 91 0.91 -25.70 -4.44
CA ARG A 91 0.13 -26.57 -3.56
C ARG A 91 -0.87 -27.42 -4.36
N TYR A 92 -1.50 -26.87 -5.40
CA TYR A 92 -2.44 -27.57 -6.28
C TYR A 92 -2.24 -27.18 -7.75
N LYS A 93 -1.34 -27.86 -8.45
CA LYS A 93 -1.08 -27.58 -9.86
C LYS A 93 -2.34 -27.79 -10.71
N GLY A 94 -2.90 -26.71 -11.28
CA GLY A 94 -3.96 -26.77 -12.31
C GLY A 94 -5.42 -26.71 -11.85
N ILE A 95 -5.71 -26.44 -10.58
CA ILE A 95 -7.10 -26.19 -10.10
C ILE A 95 -7.16 -24.85 -9.36
N ASP A 96 -6.14 -24.57 -8.56
CA ASP A 96 -5.98 -23.32 -7.83
C ASP A 96 -4.47 -23.11 -7.70
N ASP A 97 -3.90 -22.19 -8.49
CA ASP A 97 -2.45 -21.92 -8.57
C ASP A 97 -1.91 -21.23 -7.29
N SER A 98 -2.47 -21.62 -6.15
CA SER A 98 -1.92 -21.40 -4.82
C SER A 98 -0.50 -21.96 -4.75
N TYR A 99 0.42 -21.08 -4.37
CA TYR A 99 1.82 -21.38 -4.18
C TYR A 99 2.24 -21.08 -2.75
N TYR A 100 3.32 -21.70 -2.31
CA TYR A 100 3.96 -21.42 -1.04
C TYR A 100 5.47 -21.45 -1.20
N TYR A 101 6.16 -20.82 -0.25
CA TYR A 101 7.60 -20.87 -0.12
C TYR A 101 7.98 -21.74 1.06
N THR A 102 9.16 -22.35 1.02
CA THR A 102 9.74 -22.97 2.20
C THR A 102 10.05 -21.89 3.25
N GLN A 103 10.17 -22.26 4.53
CA GLN A 103 10.55 -21.30 5.57
C GLN A 103 11.94 -20.69 5.33
N GLU A 104 12.85 -21.46 4.72
CA GLU A 104 14.18 -20.99 4.30
C GLU A 104 14.05 -19.94 3.19
N ASP A 105 13.27 -20.23 2.15
CA ASP A 105 13.02 -19.28 1.05
C ASP A 105 12.35 -18.01 1.57
N LEU A 106 11.35 -18.13 2.46
CA LEU A 106 10.69 -16.97 3.07
C LEU A 106 11.68 -16.07 3.80
N LYS A 107 12.59 -16.64 4.59
CA LYS A 107 13.63 -15.88 5.29
C LYS A 107 14.61 -15.21 4.32
N LYS A 108 14.99 -15.93 3.26
CA LYS A 108 15.86 -15.42 2.19
C LYS A 108 15.19 -14.26 1.43
N ILE A 109 13.96 -14.46 0.95
CA ILE A 109 13.14 -13.44 0.28
C ILE A 109 13.06 -12.21 1.16
N ASN A 110 12.60 -12.34 2.41
CA ASN A 110 12.45 -11.21 3.32
C ASN A 110 13.74 -10.38 3.45
N THR A 111 14.89 -11.05 3.57
CA THR A 111 16.20 -10.39 3.68
C THR A 111 16.59 -9.66 2.40
N LEU A 112 16.43 -10.31 1.25
CA LEU A 112 16.77 -9.74 -0.06
C LEU A 112 15.89 -8.54 -0.41
N LEU A 113 14.58 -8.67 -0.21
CA LEU A 113 13.63 -7.59 -0.45
C LEU A 113 13.93 -6.37 0.41
N LYS A 114 14.12 -6.59 1.72
CA LYS A 114 14.45 -5.51 2.66
C LYS A 114 15.72 -4.78 2.21
N ASN A 115 16.81 -5.51 1.98
CA ASN A 115 18.09 -4.91 1.63
C ASN A 115 18.02 -4.12 0.31
N ARG A 116 17.38 -4.68 -0.72
CA ARG A 116 17.25 -4.02 -2.03
C ARG A 116 16.43 -2.75 -1.94
N VAL A 117 15.26 -2.82 -1.31
CA VAL A 117 14.35 -1.67 -1.14
C VAL A 117 15.00 -0.55 -0.32
N GLU A 118 15.69 -0.88 0.78
CA GLU A 118 16.36 0.13 1.63
C GLU A 118 17.51 0.82 0.89
N GLN A 119 18.27 0.10 0.06
CA GLN A 119 19.38 0.66 -0.71
C GLN A 119 18.93 1.54 -1.88
N HIS A 120 17.77 1.23 -2.47
CA HIS A 120 17.27 1.85 -3.71
C HIS A 120 15.95 2.58 -3.50
N LEU A 121 15.63 3.03 -2.28
CA LEU A 121 14.29 3.54 -1.92
C LEU A 121 13.78 4.65 -2.85
N SER A 122 14.66 5.52 -3.35
CA SER A 122 14.32 6.60 -4.28
C SER A 122 13.84 6.12 -5.66
N ASP A 123 14.13 4.87 -6.02
CA ASP A 123 13.76 4.26 -7.30
C ASP A 123 12.33 3.67 -7.26
N TYR A 124 11.63 3.81 -6.14
CA TYR A 124 10.29 3.27 -5.90
C TYR A 124 9.25 4.35 -5.65
N LYS A 125 8.06 4.14 -6.21
CA LYS A 125 6.82 4.79 -5.81
C LYS A 125 6.18 3.96 -4.70
N LEU A 126 5.97 4.57 -3.54
CA LEU A 126 5.36 3.90 -2.39
C LEU A 126 3.86 4.16 -2.36
N ILE A 127 3.08 3.09 -2.50
CA ILE A 127 1.63 3.11 -2.34
C ILE A 127 1.27 2.36 -1.05
N GLY A 128 0.58 3.05 -0.15
CA GLY A 128 0.02 2.48 1.06
C GLY A 128 -1.41 2.00 0.81
N ARG A 129 -1.75 0.82 1.33
CA ARG A 129 -3.09 0.26 1.36
C ARG A 129 -3.47 -0.02 2.81
N TYR A 130 -4.66 0.42 3.22
CA TYR A 130 -5.19 0.18 4.56
C TYR A 130 -6.60 -0.40 4.47
N THR A 131 -6.79 -1.55 5.13
CA THR A 131 -8.08 -2.20 5.30
C THR A 131 -8.43 -2.20 6.80
N PRO A 132 -9.44 -1.41 7.23
CA PRO A 132 -9.86 -1.36 8.63
C PRO A 132 -10.25 -2.72 9.21
N ALA A 133 -9.97 -2.94 10.51
CA ALA A 133 -10.19 -4.21 11.19
C ALA A 133 -11.64 -4.74 11.07
N GLN A 134 -12.64 -3.86 11.03
CA GLN A 134 -14.05 -4.25 10.88
C GLN A 134 -14.33 -5.01 9.57
N TYR A 135 -13.47 -4.83 8.55
CA TYR A 135 -13.56 -5.50 7.26
C TYR A 135 -12.66 -6.75 7.17
N LEU A 136 -12.10 -7.20 8.29
CA LEU A 136 -11.28 -8.40 8.35
C LEU A 136 -11.99 -9.49 9.15
N GLU A 137 -11.85 -10.74 8.71
CA GLU A 137 -12.29 -11.93 9.44
C GLU A 137 -11.13 -12.85 9.70
N LYS A 138 -11.12 -13.45 10.89
CA LYS A 138 -10.15 -14.49 11.23
C LYS A 138 -10.51 -15.76 10.46
N ILE A 139 -9.52 -16.40 9.85
CA ILE A 139 -9.71 -17.73 9.28
C ILE A 139 -9.69 -18.76 10.41
N GLU A 140 -10.77 -19.52 10.56
CA GLU A 140 -10.83 -20.57 11.58
C GLU A 140 -9.79 -21.67 11.30
N GLY A 141 -9.10 -22.12 12.36
CA GLY A 141 -8.06 -23.14 12.24
C GLY A 141 -6.67 -22.60 11.85
N GLU A 142 -6.54 -21.32 11.49
CA GLU A 142 -5.25 -20.71 11.15
C GLU A 142 -4.92 -19.54 12.10
N GLU A 143 -3.91 -19.74 12.95
CA GLU A 143 -3.49 -18.71 13.89
C GLU A 143 -2.79 -17.55 13.16
N GLY A 144 -3.31 -16.34 13.33
CA GLY A 144 -2.74 -15.13 12.73
C GLY A 144 -3.16 -14.87 11.29
N THR A 145 -3.96 -15.74 10.66
CA THR A 145 -4.47 -15.51 9.30
C THR A 145 -5.82 -14.82 9.32
N TYR A 146 -5.96 -13.80 8.48
CA TYR A 146 -7.19 -13.04 8.31
C TYR A 146 -7.50 -12.86 6.82
N ALA A 147 -8.78 -12.88 6.47
CA ALA A 147 -9.28 -12.60 5.15
C ALA A 147 -10.08 -11.29 5.13
N SER A 148 -10.17 -10.66 3.96
CA SER A 148 -11.07 -9.53 3.73
C SER A 148 -12.52 -10.03 3.69
N LYS A 149 -13.40 -9.38 4.45
CA LYS A 149 -14.85 -9.51 4.26
C LYS A 149 -15.27 -8.70 3.05
N TYR A 150 -16.32 -9.16 2.36
CA TYR A 150 -16.94 -8.40 1.29
C TYR A 150 -18.41 -8.07 1.61
N PRO A 151 -18.89 -6.85 1.27
CA PRO A 151 -18.11 -5.73 0.75
C PRO A 151 -17.19 -5.10 1.82
N SER A 152 -16.07 -4.54 1.40
CA SER A 152 -15.14 -3.81 2.26
C SER A 152 -14.76 -2.44 1.71
N GLN A 153 -14.12 -1.63 2.55
CA GLN A 153 -13.52 -0.36 2.14
C GLN A 153 -12.01 -0.40 2.32
N VAL A 154 -11.30 -0.09 1.24
CA VAL A 154 -9.83 -0.02 1.20
C VAL A 154 -9.42 1.43 0.96
N TYR A 155 -8.48 1.90 1.76
CA TYR A 155 -7.95 3.26 1.71
C TYR A 155 -6.55 3.25 1.10
N TYR A 156 -6.34 4.07 0.09
CA TYR A 156 -5.07 4.18 -0.62
C TYR A 156 -4.35 5.48 -0.29
N TYR A 157 -3.04 5.39 -0.14
CA TYR A 157 -2.14 6.49 0.22
C TYR A 157 -0.92 6.48 -0.70
N ILE A 158 -0.32 7.64 -0.92
CA ILE A 158 0.96 7.80 -1.62
C ILE A 158 1.96 8.45 -0.68
N LYS A 159 3.20 7.96 -0.65
CA LYS A 159 4.29 8.63 0.06
C LYS A 159 4.83 9.76 -0.82
N LYS A 160 4.81 11.01 -0.33
CA LYS A 160 5.44 12.17 -0.97
C LYS A 160 6.15 13.02 0.07
N ASN A 161 7.40 13.38 -0.17
CA ASN A 161 8.24 14.15 0.76
C ASN A 161 8.18 13.57 2.19
N ASP A 162 8.41 12.26 2.29
CA ASP A 162 8.34 11.46 3.52
C ASP A 162 7.00 11.44 4.26
N GLN A 163 5.94 11.99 3.67
CA GLN A 163 4.60 12.02 4.24
C GLN A 163 3.64 11.15 3.44
N TRP A 164 2.83 10.35 4.16
CA TRP A 164 1.68 9.68 3.55
C TRP A 164 0.57 10.69 3.27
N LYS A 165 0.05 10.66 2.05
CA LYS A 165 -1.08 11.47 1.60
C LYS A 165 -2.18 10.53 1.15
N PHE A 166 -3.39 10.74 1.66
CA PHE A 166 -4.57 10.02 1.20
C PHE A 166 -4.82 10.31 -0.29
N ILE A 167 -5.11 9.25 -1.04
CA ILE A 167 -5.45 9.33 -2.46
C ILE A 167 -6.96 9.15 -2.62
N LYS A 168 -7.45 7.96 -2.25
CA LYS A 168 -8.84 7.57 -2.45
C LYS A 168 -9.25 6.41 -1.56
N LYS A 169 -10.56 6.30 -1.39
CA LYS A 169 -11.23 5.15 -0.80
C LYS A 169 -11.89 4.35 -1.91
N VAL A 170 -11.75 3.04 -1.87
CA VAL A 170 -12.34 2.10 -2.83
C VAL A 170 -13.24 1.13 -2.10
N GLU A 171 -14.44 0.94 -2.62
CA GLU A 171 -15.30 -0.16 -2.21
C GLU A 171 -14.89 -1.42 -2.98
N VAL A 172 -14.63 -2.50 -2.25
CA VAL A 172 -14.28 -3.79 -2.81
C VAL A 172 -15.47 -4.72 -2.58
N LYS A 173 -16.14 -5.13 -3.65
CA LYS A 173 -17.43 -5.83 -3.59
C LYS A 173 -17.30 -7.34 -3.46
N ASP A 174 -16.19 -7.88 -3.96
CA ASP A 174 -15.89 -9.30 -4.08
C ASP A 174 -14.39 -9.49 -4.36
N ALA A 175 -13.96 -10.75 -4.46
CA ALA A 175 -12.57 -11.11 -4.73
C ALA A 175 -12.08 -10.62 -6.10
N ASP A 176 -12.93 -10.65 -7.13
CA ASP A 176 -12.58 -10.18 -8.49
C ASP A 176 -12.28 -8.68 -8.50
N THR A 177 -13.07 -7.92 -7.72
CA THR A 177 -12.83 -6.50 -7.49
C THR A 177 -11.53 -6.30 -6.72
N ASP A 178 -11.24 -7.10 -5.69
CA ASP A 178 -10.01 -6.97 -4.90
C ASP A 178 -8.76 -7.23 -5.75
N GLU A 179 -8.80 -8.26 -6.58
CA GLU A 179 -7.73 -8.58 -7.54
C GLU A 179 -7.53 -7.41 -8.50
N SER A 180 -8.62 -6.90 -9.09
CA SER A 180 -8.57 -5.79 -10.05
C SER A 180 -7.98 -4.51 -9.46
N VAL A 181 -8.27 -4.20 -8.19
CA VAL A 181 -7.72 -3.01 -7.49
C VAL A 181 -6.30 -3.21 -6.97
N SER A 182 -5.79 -4.45 -6.98
CA SER A 182 -4.44 -4.80 -6.55
C SER A 182 -3.45 -4.93 -7.72
N LYS A 183 -3.94 -4.87 -8.97
CA LYS A 183 -3.10 -4.88 -10.19
C LYS A 183 -2.14 -3.70 -10.22
N LYS A 184 -0.91 -3.95 -10.67
CA LYS A 184 0.14 -2.93 -10.80
C LYS A 184 -0.31 -1.73 -11.60
N GLU A 185 -0.97 -1.93 -12.74
CA GLU A 185 -1.46 -0.85 -13.61
C GLU A 185 -2.47 0.04 -12.89
N PHE A 186 -3.36 -0.56 -12.09
CA PHE A 186 -4.29 0.19 -11.26
C PHE A 186 -3.56 1.01 -10.20
N LEU A 187 -2.60 0.41 -9.49
CA LEU A 187 -1.80 1.09 -8.46
C LEU A 187 -0.96 2.23 -9.05
N GLU A 188 -0.44 2.06 -10.27
CA GLU A 188 0.25 3.12 -11.00
C GLU A 188 -0.70 4.28 -11.34
N ALA A 189 -1.91 3.97 -11.80
CA ALA A 189 -2.95 4.94 -12.19
C ALA A 189 -3.57 5.74 -11.02
N LEU A 190 -3.25 5.43 -9.76
CA LEU A 190 -3.69 6.19 -8.59
C LEU A 190 -3.08 7.61 -8.47
N TYR A 191 -2.32 8.07 -9.47
CA TYR A 191 -1.62 9.36 -9.46
C TYR A 191 -1.86 10.14 -10.74
#